data_AF-T1BED3-F1
#
_entry.id   AF-T1BED3-F1
#
_cell.length_a   1.000
_cell.length_b   1.000
_cell.length_c   1.000
_cell.angle_alpha   90.00
_cell.angle_beta   90.00
_cell.angle_gamma   90.00
#
_symmetry.space_group_name_H-M   'P 1'
#
loop_
_entity.id
_entity.type
_entity.pdbx_description
1 polymer ?
#
loop_
_entity_poly.entity_id
_entity_poly.type
_entity_poly.pdbx_seq_one_letter_code
_entity_poly.pdbx_strand_id
1 'polypeptide(L)'
;REYDALQQHYRNIRTRGDRELPPIPVMQSGKRGPVAKSDAHNLWERLKEHQSAVLLLARESNVLLTNNRTERDLRISKVKQKVSGCFRKAEFAQAYCRIS
;
A
#
# COMPACT_ATOMS: atom_id res chain seq x y z
N ARG A 1 2.89 -14.62 22.13
CA ARG A 1 2.76 -13.76 23.34
C ARG A 1 3.09 -12.31 23.01
N GLU A 2 4.33 -11.96 22.67
CA GLU A 2 4.70 -10.57 22.33
C GLU A 2 4.04 -10.07 21.04
N TYR A 3 4.01 -10.90 19.99
CA TYR A 3 3.34 -10.55 18.74
C TYR A 3 1.82 -10.35 18.90
N ASP A 4 1.17 -11.15 19.74
CA ASP A 4 -0.27 -11.01 20.03
C ASP A 4 -0.55 -9.69 20.78
N ALA A 5 0.32 -9.33 21.73
CA ALA A 5 0.23 -8.05 22.43
C ALA A 5 0.42 -6.87 21.47
N LEU A 6 1.38 -6.96 20.54
CA LEU A 6 1.59 -5.96 19.48
C LEU A 6 0.35 -5.84 18.57
N GLN A 7 -0.25 -6.96 18.16
CA GLN A 7 -1.47 -6.94 17.35
C GLN A 7 -2.63 -6.26 18.09
N GLN A 8 -2.78 -6.50 19.38
CA GLN A 8 -3.80 -5.83 20.19
C GLN A 8 -3.52 -4.33 20.31
N HIS A 9 -2.26 -3.95 20.54
CA HIS A 9 -1.87 -2.55 20.60
C HIS A 9 -2.16 -1.82 19.27
N TYR A 10 -1.82 -2.45 18.15
CA TYR A 10 -2.14 -1.94 16.80
C TYR A 10 -3.64 -1.72 16.60
N ARG A 11 -4.47 -2.70 17.00
CA ARG A 11 -5.93 -2.59 16.91
C ARG A 11 -6.47 -1.45 17.77
N ASN A 12 -5.92 -1.26 18.97
CA ASN A 12 -6.31 -0.17 19.87
C ASN A 12 -6.00 1.21 19.27
N ILE A 13 -4.80 1.40 18.70
CA ILE A 13 -4.44 2.65 18.01
C ILE A 13 -5.39 2.90 16.84
N ARG A 14 -5.66 1.88 16.03
CA ARG A 14 -6.56 2.00 14.89
C ARG A 14 -7.98 2.39 15.30
N THR A 15 -8.50 1.82 16.38
CA THR A 15 -9.82 2.18 16.93
C THR A 15 -9.86 3.61 17.47
N ARG A 16 -8.76 4.12 18.03
CA ARG A 16 -8.65 5.53 18.42
C ARG A 16 -8.62 6.43 17.19
N GLY A 17 -7.79 6.09 16.20
CA GLY A 17 -7.68 6.84 14.95
C GLY A 17 -9.00 6.95 14.20
N ASP A 18 -9.86 5.92 14.24
CA ASP A 18 -11.21 5.95 13.65
C ASP A 18 -12.07 7.10 14.22
N ARG A 19 -11.92 7.40 15.52
CA ARG A 19 -12.67 8.48 16.20
C ARG A 19 -12.14 9.88 15.87
N GLU A 20 -10.91 9.96 15.38
CA GLU A 20 -10.23 11.22 15.02
C GLU A 20 -10.34 11.52 13.52
N LEU A 21 -10.97 10.63 12.73
CA LEU A 21 -11.15 10.84 11.30
C LEU A 21 -12.03 12.07 11.04
N PRO A 22 -11.69 12.89 10.03
CA PRO A 22 -12.52 14.01 9.63
C PRO A 22 -13.89 13.50 9.17
N PRO A 23 -14.97 14.31 9.20
CA PRO A 23 -16.26 13.88 8.69
C PRO A 23 -16.19 13.52 7.19
N ILE A 24 -16.92 12.48 6.79
CA ILE A 24 -17.04 12.12 5.37
C ILE A 24 -17.76 13.25 4.65
N PRO A 25 -17.24 13.77 3.53
CA PRO A 25 -17.92 14.82 2.78
C PRO A 25 -19.31 14.34 2.34
N VAL A 26 -20.33 15.18 2.54
CA VAL A 26 -21.66 14.89 2.01
C VAL A 26 -21.70 15.10 0.51
N MET A 27 -22.48 14.29 -0.21
CA MET A 27 -22.65 14.44 -1.64
C MET A 27 -23.32 15.79 -1.94
N GLN A 28 -22.61 16.68 -2.64
CA GLN A 28 -23.17 17.95 -3.07
C GLN A 28 -24.25 17.69 -4.12
N SER A 29 -25.41 18.34 -3.97
CA SER A 29 -26.51 18.24 -4.93
C SER A 29 -26.02 18.54 -6.35
N GLY A 30 -26.36 17.67 -7.31
CA GLY A 30 -25.98 17.80 -8.73
C GLY A 30 -24.66 17.12 -9.13
N LYS A 31 -23.83 16.65 -8.19
CA LYS A 31 -22.65 15.83 -8.53
C LYS A 31 -23.02 14.35 -8.65
N ARG A 32 -22.59 13.72 -9.73
CA ARG A 32 -22.75 12.28 -9.98
C ARG A 32 -21.44 11.54 -9.69
N GLY A 33 -21.53 10.37 -9.08
CA GLY A 33 -20.39 9.51 -8.76
C GLY A 33 -20.11 9.37 -7.26
N PRO A 34 -19.28 8.39 -6.86
CA PRO A 34 -18.93 8.18 -5.45
C PRO A 34 -18.19 9.39 -4.89
N VAL A 35 -18.48 9.73 -3.63
CA VAL A 35 -17.78 10.81 -2.94
C VAL A 35 -16.37 10.36 -2.59
N ALA A 36 -15.37 11.18 -2.97
CA ALA A 36 -14.00 10.93 -2.60
C ALA A 36 -13.82 11.02 -1.08
N LYS A 37 -13.24 9.98 -0.48
CA LYS A 37 -12.84 9.98 0.93
C LYS A 37 -11.60 10.85 1.13
N SER A 38 -11.42 11.37 2.34
CA SER A 38 -10.18 12.07 2.69
C SER A 38 -8.98 11.13 2.69
N ASP A 39 -7.78 11.67 2.54
CA ASP A 39 -6.54 10.91 2.61
C ASP A 39 -6.41 10.13 3.92
N ALA A 40 -6.88 10.72 5.03
CA ALA A 40 -6.91 10.08 6.34
C ALA A 40 -7.79 8.82 6.35
N HIS A 41 -8.99 8.88 5.75
CA HIS A 41 -9.86 7.70 5.62
C HIS A 41 -9.22 6.64 4.73
N ASN A 42 -8.68 7.03 3.58
CA ASN A 42 -8.03 6.09 2.66
C ASN A 42 -6.85 5.37 3.33
N LEU A 43 -6.04 6.10 4.11
CA LEU A 43 -4.95 5.52 4.87
C LEU A 43 -5.46 4.56 5.96
N TRP A 44 -6.45 4.97 6.74
CA TRP A 44 -7.01 4.15 7.82
C TRP A 44 -7.60 2.83 7.29
N GLU A 45 -8.32 2.88 6.16
CA GLU A 45 -8.87 1.69 5.50
C GLU A 45 -7.76 0.76 5.03
N ARG A 46 -6.70 1.29 4.42
CA ARG A 46 -5.55 0.47 3.98
C ARG A 46 -4.81 -0.17 5.15
N LEU A 47 -4.65 0.56 6.26
CA LEU A 47 -4.06 0.02 7.49
C LEU A 47 -4.95 -1.08 8.09
N LYS A 48 -6.27 -0.93 8.00
CA LYS A 48 -7.23 -1.96 8.43
C LYS A 48 -7.16 -3.22 7.56
N GLU A 49 -7.19 -3.05 6.25
CA GLU A 49 -7.21 -4.16 5.28
C GLU A 49 -5.88 -4.92 5.26
N HIS A 50 -4.77 -4.21 5.30
CA HIS A 50 -3.43 -4.79 5.18
C HIS A 50 -2.70 -4.91 6.52
N GLN A 51 -3.44 -5.05 7.65
CA GLN A 51 -2.85 -5.17 8.98
C GLN A 51 -1.74 -6.24 9.05
N SER A 52 -1.97 -7.40 8.43
CA SER A 52 -1.01 -8.51 8.41
C SER A 52 0.29 -8.14 7.69
N ALA A 53 0.20 -7.42 6.58
CA ALA A 53 1.36 -6.96 5.82
C ALA A 53 2.13 -5.86 6.57
N VAL A 54 1.43 -4.92 7.21
CA VAL A 54 2.05 -3.86 8.02
C VAL A 54 2.82 -4.44 9.21
N LEU A 55 2.25 -5.44 9.88
CA LEU A 55 2.87 -6.09 11.03
C LEU A 55 3.87 -7.20 10.65
N LEU A 56 4.10 -7.45 9.36
CA LEU A 56 4.97 -8.51 8.90
C LEU A 56 6.42 -8.29 9.35
N LEU A 57 6.88 -7.03 9.33
CA LEU A 57 8.19 -6.62 9.82
C LEU A 57 8.45 -7.05 11.27
N ALA A 58 7.43 -7.00 12.12
CA ALA A 58 7.55 -7.37 13.53
C ALA A 58 7.43 -8.88 13.76
N ARG A 59 7.01 -9.64 12.74
CA ARG A 59 6.85 -11.08 12.79
C ARG A 59 8.06 -11.80 12.19
N GLU A 60 8.55 -11.30 11.06
CA GLU A 60 9.53 -11.96 10.20
C GLU A 60 10.80 -11.10 10.15
N SER A 61 11.90 -11.61 10.73
CA SER A 61 13.15 -10.86 10.87
C SER A 61 13.87 -10.57 9.55
N ASN A 62 13.52 -11.29 8.49
CA ASN A 62 14.04 -11.08 7.14
C ASN A 62 13.39 -9.89 6.41
N VAL A 63 12.27 -9.39 6.91
CA VAL A 63 11.61 -8.21 6.35
C VAL A 63 12.39 -6.98 6.80
N LEU A 64 12.85 -6.19 5.82
CA LEU A 64 13.57 -4.97 6.10
C LEU A 64 12.61 -3.83 6.43
N LEU A 65 13.04 -2.91 7.31
CA LEU A 65 12.27 -1.70 7.65
C LEU A 65 12.08 -0.76 6.46
N THR A 66 12.95 -0.85 5.45
CA THR A 66 13.00 0.04 4.29
C THR A 66 12.60 -0.69 3.01
N ASN A 67 11.88 0.02 2.14
CA ASN A 67 11.54 -0.44 0.79
C ASN A 67 12.63 -0.16 -0.25
N ASN A 68 13.76 0.46 0.14
CA ASN A 68 14.82 0.89 -0.79
C ASN A 68 15.32 -0.23 -1.71
N ARG A 69 15.42 -1.46 -1.20
CA ARG A 69 15.85 -2.63 -1.99
C ARG A 69 14.80 -2.97 -3.04
N THR A 70 13.56 -3.19 -2.61
CA THR A 70 12.43 -3.48 -3.48
C THR A 70 12.22 -2.40 -4.54
N GLU A 71 12.32 -1.12 -4.17
CA GLU A 71 12.20 -0.02 -5.12
C GLU A 71 13.32 -0.03 -6.16
N ARG A 72 14.58 -0.24 -5.75
CA ARG A 72 15.70 -0.36 -6.69
C ARG A 72 15.49 -1.51 -7.67
N ASP A 73 15.10 -2.67 -7.16
CA ASP A 73 14.88 -3.87 -7.96
C ASP A 73 13.77 -3.64 -9.00
N LEU A 74 12.69 -2.94 -8.63
CA LEU A 74 11.59 -2.61 -9.55
C LEU A 74 11.89 -1.43 -10.48
N ARG A 75 12.83 -0.55 -10.12
CA ARG A 75 13.06 0.73 -10.84
C ARG A 75 13.52 0.51 -12.27
N ILE A 76 14.45 -0.41 -12.50
CA ILE A 76 15.00 -0.67 -13.84
C ILE A 76 13.91 -1.18 -14.78
N SER A 77 13.10 -2.13 -14.31
CA SER A 77 11.92 -2.62 -15.03
C SER A 77 10.91 -1.50 -15.33
N LYS A 78 10.69 -0.59 -14.37
CA LYS A 78 9.78 0.54 -14.58
C LYS A 78 10.29 1.55 -15.60
N VAL A 79 11.60 1.83 -15.60
CA VAL A 79 12.26 2.67 -16.60
C VAL A 79 12.15 2.03 -17.98
N LYS A 80 12.32 0.71 -18.09
CA LYS A 80 12.14 0.01 -19.37
C LYS A 80 10.71 0.11 -19.88
N GLN A 81 9.73 -0.02 -18.98
CA GLN A 81 8.31 0.12 -19.32
C GLN A 81 7.94 1.55 -19.76
N LYS A 82 8.46 2.59 -19.10
CA LYS A 82 7.97 3.97 -19.32
C LYS A 82 8.86 4.84 -20.23
N VAL A 83 10.17 4.62 -20.23
CA VAL A 83 11.16 5.58 -20.75
C VAL A 83 12.05 4.95 -21.83
N SER A 84 12.59 3.75 -21.61
CA SER A 84 13.56 3.13 -22.52
C SER A 84 12.90 2.23 -23.59
N GLY A 85 12.05 2.85 -24.42
CA GLY A 85 11.50 2.19 -25.61
C GLY A 85 10.44 1.11 -25.34
N CYS A 86 9.75 1.16 -24.20
CA CYS A 86 8.51 0.47 -23.79
C CYS A 86 8.12 -0.83 -24.52
N PHE A 87 7.79 -1.89 -23.77
CA PHE A 87 7.28 -3.13 -24.34
C PHE A 87 5.96 -2.93 -25.09
N ARG A 88 5.99 -3.14 -26.41
CA ARG A 88 4.78 -3.10 -27.26
C ARG A 88 4.02 -4.42 -27.30
N LYS A 89 4.69 -5.53 -26.94
CA LYS A 89 4.13 -6.89 -26.86
C LYS A 89 4.47 -7.50 -25.50
N ALA A 90 3.52 -8.22 -24.91
CA ALA A 90 3.68 -8.85 -23.60
C ALA A 90 4.79 -9.92 -23.58
N GLU A 91 4.98 -10.66 -24.68
CA GLU A 91 6.03 -11.67 -24.84
C GLU A 91 7.43 -11.09 -24.56
N PHE A 92 7.74 -9.90 -25.08
CA PHE A 92 9.03 -9.26 -24.85
C PHE A 92 9.18 -8.75 -23.41
N ALA A 93 8.09 -8.35 -22.75
CA ALA A 93 8.11 -8.00 -21.33
C ALA A 93 8.40 -9.24 -20.47
N GLN A 94 7.79 -10.38 -20.79
CA GLN A 94 8.05 -11.65 -20.11
C GLN A 94 9.49 -12.12 -20.30
N ALA A 95 10.02 -12.04 -21.54
CA ALA A 95 11.41 -12.35 -21.82
C ALA A 95 12.37 -11.46 -21.02
N TYR A 96 12.07 -10.16 -20.92
CA TYR A 96 12.85 -9.23 -20.11
C TYR A 96 12.83 -9.60 -18.61
N CYS A 97 11.65 -9.83 -18.03
CA CYS A 97 11.52 -10.24 -16.62
C CYS A 97 12.17 -11.59 -16.32
N ARG A 98 12.38 -12.45 -17.32
CA ARG A 98 13.06 -13.74 -17.15
C ARG A 98 14.59 -13.59 -17.09
N ILE A 99 15.15 -12.60 -17.79
CA ILE A 99 16.60 -12.38 -17.91
C ILE A 99 17.11 -11.42 -16.82
N SER A 100 16.28 -10.47 -16.43
CA SER A 100 16.58 -9.42 -15.44
C SER A 100 16.42 -9.92 -14.02
#